data_AF-A0AA45KFH4-F1
#
_entry.id   AF-A0AA45KFH4-F1
#
_cell.length_a   1.000
_cell.length_b   1.000
_cell.length_c   1.000
_cell.angle_alpha   90.00
_cell.angle_beta   90.00
_cell.angle_gamma   90.00
#
_symmetry.space_group_name_H-M   'P 1'
#
loop_
_entity.id
_entity.type
_entity.pdbx_description
1 polymer ?
#
loop_
_entity_poly.entity_id
_entity_poly.type
_entity_poly.pdbx_seq_one_letter_code
_entity_poly.pdbx_strand_id
1 'polypeptide(L)'
;MVTGVINEDGSIKLDWDLDPNAQAYLTHYGEANESDPHNAKFMGYTETNSWTLSAENVPTLTTGDEIYLYVQAYFEKAPADIETDVDKAAYLHDGDFTGSPWSEAAILTKD
;
A
#
# COMPACT_ATOMS: atom_id res chain seq x y z
N MET A 1 -4.60 -1.35 -13.28
CA MET A 1 -5.68 -1.21 -12.26
C MET A 1 -5.23 -1.89 -10.98
N VAL A 2 -5.53 -1.33 -9.80
CA VAL A 2 -5.25 -2.00 -8.53
C VAL A 2 -6.47 -2.81 -8.10
N THR A 3 -6.27 -4.04 -7.69
CA THR A 3 -7.30 -4.94 -7.18
C THR A 3 -6.86 -5.52 -5.84
N GLY A 4 -7.81 -5.93 -5.01
CA GLY A 4 -7.49 -6.50 -3.72
C GLY A 4 -8.59 -7.35 -3.11
N VAL A 5 -8.24 -8.02 -2.01
CA VAL A 5 -9.15 -8.88 -1.23
C VAL A 5 -8.76 -8.84 0.25
N ILE A 6 -9.75 -8.86 1.13
CA ILE A 6 -9.58 -9.17 2.56
C ILE A 6 -9.68 -10.69 2.70
N ASN A 7 -8.60 -11.35 3.09
CA ASN A 7 -8.53 -12.79 3.28
C ASN A 7 -9.29 -13.23 4.54
N GLU A 8 -9.58 -14.53 4.66
CA GLU A 8 -10.27 -15.10 5.83
C GLU A 8 -9.53 -14.86 7.16
N ASP A 9 -8.20 -14.76 7.12
CA ASP A 9 -7.36 -14.46 8.29
C ASP A 9 -7.31 -12.97 8.65
N GLY A 10 -7.99 -12.12 7.87
CA GLY A 10 -8.02 -10.67 8.04
C GLY A 10 -6.88 -9.92 7.33
N SER A 11 -5.92 -10.61 6.71
CA SER A 11 -4.88 -9.96 5.91
C SER A 11 -5.46 -9.37 4.63
N ILE A 12 -4.81 -8.36 4.06
CA ILE A 12 -5.21 -7.76 2.78
C ILE A 12 -4.15 -8.09 1.74
N LYS A 13 -4.57 -8.64 0.60
CA LYS A 13 -3.71 -8.82 -0.57
C LYS A 13 -4.13 -7.85 -1.67
N LEU A 14 -3.15 -7.17 -2.24
CA LEU A 14 -3.30 -6.31 -3.42
C LEU A 14 -2.48 -6.86 -4.58
N ASP A 15 -3.03 -6.72 -5.78
CA ASP A 15 -2.37 -7.03 -7.05
C ASP A 15 -2.69 -5.94 -8.08
N TRP A 16 -1.70 -5.58 -8.91
CA TRP A 16 -1.86 -4.57 -9.96
C TRP A 16 -1.03 -4.88 -11.21
N ASP A 17 -1.27 -4.13 -12.28
CA ASP A 17 -0.47 -4.24 -13.51
C ASP A 17 0.93 -3.67 -13.27
N LEU A 18 1.96 -4.41 -13.69
CA LEU A 18 3.35 -3.98 -13.58
C LEU A 18 3.61 -2.75 -14.47
N ASP A 19 4.18 -1.69 -13.91
CA ASP A 19 4.84 -0.65 -14.69
C ASP A 19 6.27 -1.12 -15.05
N PRO A 20 6.63 -1.21 -16.35
CA PRO A 20 7.93 -1.73 -16.79
C PRO A 20 9.12 -0.89 -16.33
N ASN A 21 8.91 0.34 -15.90
CA ASN A 21 9.97 1.24 -15.41
C ASN A 21 10.05 1.28 -13.89
N ALA A 22 9.04 0.77 -13.18
CA ALA A 22 9.02 0.78 -11.73
C ALA A 22 9.98 -0.27 -11.16
N GLN A 23 10.76 0.14 -10.16
CA GLN A 23 11.64 -0.74 -9.39
C GLN A 23 11.06 -1.11 -8.03
N ALA A 24 10.20 -0.26 -7.47
CA ALA A 24 9.50 -0.48 -6.23
C ALA A 24 8.11 0.16 -6.27
N TYR A 25 7.26 -0.26 -5.34
CA TYR A 25 5.94 0.30 -5.14
C TYR A 25 5.71 0.56 -3.65
N LEU A 26 5.06 1.67 -3.36
CA LEU A 26 4.52 1.98 -2.04
C LEU A 26 3.02 1.78 -2.06
N THR A 27 2.49 1.11 -1.04
CA THR A 27 1.04 1.09 -0.79
C THR A 27 0.74 2.05 0.35
N HIS A 28 -0.25 2.93 0.15
CA HIS A 28 -0.71 3.90 1.14
C HIS A 28 -2.13 3.55 1.59
N TYR A 29 -2.39 3.65 2.89
CA TYR A 29 -3.71 3.40 3.45
C TYR A 29 -3.94 4.18 4.76
N GLY A 30 -5.21 4.39 5.08
CA GLY A 30 -5.66 5.08 6.29
C GLY A 30 -6.27 4.14 7.32
N GLU A 31 -7.00 4.71 8.26
CA GLU A 31 -7.88 3.97 9.18
C GLU A 31 -9.16 3.51 8.47
N ALA A 32 -10.00 2.75 9.16
CA ALA A 32 -11.33 2.37 8.69
C ALA A 32 -12.17 3.59 8.24
N ASN A 33 -12.82 3.48 7.09
CA ASN A 33 -13.66 4.51 6.46
C ASN A 33 -12.96 5.84 6.15
N GLU A 34 -11.63 5.91 6.23
CA GLU A 34 -10.89 7.09 5.81
C GLU A 34 -10.75 7.12 4.29
N SER A 35 -11.55 7.96 3.66
CA SER A 35 -11.61 8.11 2.20
C SER A 35 -10.75 9.25 1.68
N ASP A 36 -10.27 10.16 2.55
CA ASP A 36 -9.37 11.23 2.15
C ASP A 36 -7.94 10.68 1.99
N PRO A 37 -7.37 10.64 0.77
CA PRO A 37 -6.02 10.14 0.55
C PRO A 37 -4.95 10.94 1.30
N HIS A 38 -5.23 12.19 1.69
CA HIS A 38 -4.28 12.99 2.47
C HIS A 38 -4.14 12.52 3.92
N ASN A 39 -5.07 11.70 4.41
CA ASN A 39 -5.03 11.08 5.73
C ASN A 39 -4.48 9.65 5.71
N ALA A 40 -4.06 9.14 4.55
CA ALA A 40 -3.40 7.84 4.42
C ALA A 40 -1.99 7.91 5.03
N LYS A 41 -1.89 7.50 6.29
CA LYS A 41 -0.69 7.65 7.12
C LYS A 41 0.16 6.39 7.21
N PHE A 42 -0.36 5.25 6.76
CA PHE A 42 0.33 3.97 6.80
C PHE A 42 0.89 3.63 5.42
N MET A 43 2.06 2.98 5.41
CA MET A 43 2.76 2.65 4.18
C MET A 43 3.30 1.21 4.20
N GLY A 44 3.27 0.57 3.04
CA GLY A 44 3.95 -0.68 2.76
C GLY A 44 4.91 -0.56 1.56
N TYR A 45 5.87 -1.46 1.47
CA TYR A 45 6.86 -1.53 0.39
C TYR A 45 6.84 -2.90 -0.30
N THR A 46 7.01 -2.92 -1.62
CA THR A 46 7.25 -4.15 -2.39
C THR A 46 8.06 -3.82 -3.65
N GLU A 47 8.85 -4.78 -4.12
CA GLU A 47 9.57 -4.69 -5.41
C GLU A 47 8.85 -5.43 -6.54
N THR A 48 7.64 -5.91 -6.26
CA THR A 48 6.79 -6.65 -7.21
C THR A 48 5.44 -5.96 -7.32
N ASN A 49 4.62 -6.37 -8.30
CA ASN A 49 3.27 -5.85 -8.49
C ASN A 49 2.21 -6.49 -7.58
N SER A 50 2.64 -7.00 -6.42
CA SER A 50 1.81 -7.65 -5.42
C SER A 50 2.31 -7.28 -4.03
N TRP A 51 1.38 -7.04 -3.12
CA TRP A 51 1.68 -6.71 -1.74
C TRP A 51 0.63 -7.30 -0.79
N THR A 52 1.08 -7.72 0.39
CA THR A 52 0.21 -8.27 1.42
C THR A 52 0.42 -7.50 2.72
N LEU A 53 -0.67 -6.91 3.23
CA LEU A 53 -0.74 -6.38 4.58
C LEU A 53 -1.10 -7.51 5.53
N SER A 54 -0.23 -7.79 6.51
CA SER A 54 -0.53 -8.80 7.52
C SER A 54 -1.69 -8.37 8.41
N ALA A 55 -2.47 -9.34 8.88
CA ALA A 55 -3.72 -9.10 9.61
C ALA A 55 -3.53 -8.23 10.86
N GLU A 56 -2.40 -8.38 11.56
CA GLU A 56 -2.07 -7.58 12.75
C GLU A 56 -1.84 -6.09 12.47
N ASN A 57 -1.58 -5.73 11.20
CA ASN A 57 -1.33 -4.37 10.76
C ASN A 57 -2.52 -3.77 9.98
N VAL A 58 -3.58 -4.55 9.77
CA VAL A 58 -4.84 -4.03 9.23
C VAL A 58 -5.53 -3.21 10.34
N PRO A 59 -5.97 -1.98 10.05
CA PRO A 59 -6.81 -1.21 10.97
C PRO A 59 -8.01 -2.02 11.45
N THR A 60 -8.54 -1.70 12.62
CA THR A 60 -9.74 -2.41 13.10
C THR A 60 -10.92 -2.10 12.20
N LEU A 61 -11.40 -3.10 11.45
CA LEU A 61 -12.59 -3.02 10.60
C LEU A 61 -13.76 -3.76 11.25
N THR A 62 -14.93 -3.13 11.27
CA THR A 62 -16.22 -3.75 11.56
C THR A 62 -16.96 -4.09 10.27
N THR A 63 -17.92 -5.02 10.31
CA THR A 63 -18.72 -5.37 9.13
C THR A 63 -19.40 -4.12 8.54
N GLY A 64 -19.18 -3.89 7.25
CA GLY A 64 -19.62 -2.72 6.51
C GLY A 64 -18.60 -1.59 6.41
N ASP A 65 -17.52 -1.64 7.19
CA ASP A 65 -16.43 -0.65 7.07
C ASP A 65 -15.65 -0.87 5.77
N GLU A 66 -15.15 0.22 5.22
CA GLU A 66 -14.30 0.24 4.04
C GLU A 66 -12.86 0.57 4.42
N ILE A 67 -11.93 0.02 3.64
CA ILE A 67 -10.53 0.43 3.64
C ILE A 67 -10.13 0.85 2.22
N TYR A 68 -9.46 1.99 2.15
CA TYR A 68 -9.03 2.64 0.91
C TYR A 68 -7.52 2.46 0.78
N LEU A 69 -7.09 1.76 -0.28
CA LEU A 69 -5.68 1.49 -0.54
C LEU A 69 -5.25 2.10 -1.87
N TYR A 70 -4.09 2.74 -1.88
CA TYR A 70 -3.52 3.41 -3.03
C TYR A 70 -2.13 2.85 -3.32
N VAL A 71 -1.76 2.72 -4.58
CA VAL A 71 -0.42 2.27 -4.98
C VAL A 71 0.30 3.40 -5.71
N GLN A 72 1.57 3.59 -5.37
CA GLN A 72 2.46 4.55 -6.00
C GLN A 72 3.72 3.83 -6.49
N ALA A 73 4.08 4.02 -7.75
CA ALA A 73 5.27 3.41 -8.34
C ALA A 73 6.50 4.32 -8.15
N TYR A 74 7.66 3.71 -7.95
CA TYR A 74 8.95 4.38 -7.83
C TYR A 74 9.97 3.79 -8.81
N PHE A 75 10.77 4.66 -9.42
CA PHE A 75 11.84 4.28 -10.35
C PHE A 75 13.16 3.91 -9.65
N GLU A 76 13.16 3.92 -8.32
CA GLU A 76 14.29 3.65 -7.44
C GLU A 76 13.87 2.61 -6.39
N LYS A 77 14.84 1.91 -5.81
CA LYS A 77 14.63 1.00 -4.68
C LYS A 77 15.19 1.60 -3.41
N ALA A 78 14.61 1.23 -2.27
CA ALA A 78 15.25 1.50 -1.00
C ALA A 78 16.57 0.69 -0.88
N PRO A 79 17.61 1.23 -0.22
CA PRO A 79 18.85 0.52 0.05
C PRO A 79 18.62 -0.85 0.71
N ALA A 80 19.42 -1.84 0.32
CA ALA A 80 19.27 -3.22 0.79
C ALA A 80 19.62 -3.43 2.28
N ASP A 81 20.29 -2.45 2.90
CA ASP A 81 20.64 -2.43 4.32
C ASP A 81 19.52 -1.89 5.23
N ILE A 82 18.42 -1.39 4.67
CA ILE A 82 17.21 -1.07 5.43
C ILE A 82 16.41 -2.37 5.66
N GLU A 83 16.23 -2.75 6.93
CA GLU A 83 15.72 -4.08 7.28
C GLU A 83 14.20 -4.22 7.16
N THR A 84 13.43 -3.15 7.42
CA THR A 84 11.96 -3.22 7.47
C THR A 84 11.31 -2.56 6.26
N ASP A 85 10.18 -3.10 5.84
CA ASP A 85 9.43 -2.55 4.70
C ASP A 85 8.85 -1.15 5.02
N VAL A 86 8.55 -0.86 6.27
CA VAL A 86 8.09 0.47 6.71
C VAL A 86 9.23 1.49 6.57
N ASP A 87 10.44 1.14 7.00
CA ASP A 87 11.60 2.03 6.86
C ASP A 87 11.98 2.23 5.38
N LYS A 88 11.86 1.18 4.54
CA LYS A 88 12.04 1.29 3.09
C LYS A 88 11.00 2.21 2.45
N ALA A 89 9.75 2.10 2.88
CA ALA A 89 8.68 2.98 2.40
C ALA A 89 8.94 4.44 2.80
N ALA A 90 9.29 4.69 4.05
CA ALA A 90 9.64 6.02 4.54
C ALA A 90 10.84 6.61 3.80
N TYR A 91 11.87 5.81 3.50
CA TYR A 91 13.04 6.26 2.72
C TYR A 91 12.65 6.82 1.34
N LEU A 92 11.77 6.12 0.62
CA LEU A 92 11.30 6.57 -0.70
C LEU A 92 10.27 7.70 -0.62
N HIS A 93 9.43 7.72 0.42
CA HIS A 93 8.39 8.72 0.60
C HIS A 93 8.93 10.08 1.07
N ASP A 94 9.81 10.08 2.08
CA ASP A 94 10.31 11.30 2.74
C ASP A 94 11.64 11.79 2.12
N GLY A 95 12.31 10.96 1.32
CA GLY A 95 13.56 11.29 0.65
C GLY A 95 13.38 12.16 -0.61
N ASP A 96 14.49 12.44 -1.30
CA ASP A 96 14.51 13.22 -2.55
C ASP A 96 14.11 12.35 -3.77
N PHE A 97 13.02 11.58 -3.64
CA PHE A 97 12.49 10.72 -4.70
C PHE A 97 11.13 11.21 -5.15
N THR A 98 10.88 11.12 -6.45
CA THR A 98 9.57 11.41 -7.03
C THR A 98 8.92 10.12 -7.48
N GLY A 99 7.89 9.68 -6.75
CA GLY A 99 7.02 8.60 -7.18
C GLY A 99 6.07 9.05 -8.30
N SER A 100 5.40 8.08 -8.92
CA SER A 100 4.28 8.34 -9.84
C SER A 100 3.14 9.07 -9.11
N PRO A 101 2.13 9.58 -9.83
CA PRO A 101 0.82 9.82 -9.21
C PRO A 101 0.32 8.54 -8.54
N TRP A 102 -0.48 8.70 -7.49
CA TRP A 102 -1.15 7.58 -6.85
C TRP A 102 -2.17 6.95 -7.81
N SER A 103 -2.39 5.65 -7.66
CA SER A 103 -3.48 4.96 -8.35
C SER A 103 -4.84 5.49 -7.93
N GLU A 104 -5.88 5.13 -8.67
CA GLU A 104 -7.23 5.09 -8.10
C GLU A 104 -7.27 4.16 -6.88
N ALA A 105 -8.17 4.44 -5.94
CA ALA A 105 -8.30 3.65 -4.73
C ALA A 105 -8.79 2.23 -5.04
N ALA A 106 -8.12 1.22 -4.48
CA ALA A 106 -8.73 -0.07 -4.24
C ALA A 106 -9.56 0.03 -2.95
N ILE A 107 -10.88 -0.07 -3.09
CA ILE A 107 -11.82 0.01 -1.97
C ILE A 107 -12.25 -1.41 -1.62
N LEU A 108 -11.98 -1.83 -0.39
CA LEU A 108 -12.38 -3.14 0.12
C LEU A 108 -13.34 -2.95 1.29
N THR A 109 -14.47 -3.65 1.26
CA THR A 109 -15.47 -3.63 2.33
C THR A 109 -15.32 -4.89 3.20
N LYS A 110 -15.37 -4.72 4.51
CA LYS A 110 -15.37 -5.83 5.46
C LYS A 110 -16.75 -6.50 5.50
N ASP A 111 -16.80 -7.78 5.14
CA ASP A 111 -17.95 -8.65 5.39
C ASP A 111 -18.03 -9.10 6.86
#